data_AF-A0A529F6J7-F1
#
_entry.id   AF-A0A529F6J7-F1
#
_cell.length_a   1.000
_cell.length_b   1.000
_cell.length_c   1.000
_cell.angle_alpha   90.00
_cell.angle_beta   90.00
_cell.angle_gamma   90.00
#
_symmetry.space_group_name_H-M   'P 1'
#
loop_
_entity.id
_entity.type
_entity.pdbx_description
1 polymer ?
#
loop_
_entity_poly.entity_id
_entity_poly.type
_entity_poly.pdbx_seq_one_letter_code
_entity_poly.pdbx_strand_id
1 'polypeptide(L)'
;MPAEAVTSVWSVLLPVLVGGGLTLLGVALGPAITQWLESRTTREAKRVERFEELLELLQRQDEWLNLERRVKVYGEVHEIPPEPLSKAYAVAALYFPQFLPDLRQLDAETRKYSLWTSHAAGRRLEGKITEINDGWGAVYGPYAKTLGEVRERIIQYAVSREGKV
;
A
#
# COMPACT_ATOMS: atom_id res chain seq x y z
N MET A 1 -3.63 -5.30 79.64
CA MET A 1 -4.29 -4.52 78.57
C MET A 1 -3.30 -4.22 77.45
N PRO A 2 -3.34 -4.95 76.32
CA PRO A 2 -2.75 -4.41 75.08
C PRO A 2 -3.51 -4.80 73.78
N ALA A 3 -4.79 -5.19 73.84
CA ALA A 3 -5.50 -5.67 72.63
C ALA A 3 -6.11 -4.53 71.78
N GLU A 4 -6.45 -3.38 72.37
CA GLU A 4 -7.17 -2.30 71.66
C GLU A 4 -6.28 -1.46 70.72
N ALA A 5 -4.97 -1.39 70.97
CA ALA A 5 -4.05 -0.63 70.13
C ALA A 5 -3.82 -1.27 68.75
N VAL A 6 -3.92 -2.61 68.67
CA VAL A 6 -3.65 -3.37 67.44
C VAL A 6 -4.75 -3.15 66.40
N THR A 7 -6.01 -3.08 66.82
CA THR A 7 -7.17 -2.82 65.95
C THR A 7 -7.16 -1.42 65.33
N SER A 8 -6.55 -0.43 65.99
CA SER A 8 -6.47 0.97 65.52
C SER A 8 -5.42 1.15 64.41
N VAL A 9 -4.30 0.45 64.50
CA VAL A 9 -3.22 0.58 63.50
C VAL A 9 -3.63 0.01 62.15
N TRP A 10 -4.33 -1.13 62.14
CA TRP A 10 -4.80 -1.78 60.91
C TRP A 10 -5.93 -1.02 60.21
N SER A 11 -6.82 -0.33 60.95
CA SER A 11 -7.90 0.46 60.34
C SER A 11 -7.39 1.72 59.62
N VAL A 12 -6.21 2.23 60.01
CA VAL A 12 -5.54 3.37 59.35
C VAL A 12 -4.62 2.92 58.22
N LEU A 13 -3.97 1.75 58.34
CA LEU A 13 -3.06 1.22 57.32
C LEU A 13 -3.75 0.60 56.11
N LEU A 14 -4.91 -0.05 56.30
CA LEU A 14 -5.63 -0.71 55.20
C LEU A 14 -6.03 0.26 54.07
N PRO A 15 -6.62 1.44 54.37
CA PRO A 15 -6.95 2.43 53.34
C PRO A 15 -5.72 2.93 52.57
N VAL A 16 -4.56 3.06 53.25
CA VAL A 16 -3.30 3.51 52.63
C VAL A 16 -2.69 2.42 51.75
N LEU A 17 -2.77 1.15 52.15
CA LEU A 17 -2.32 0.02 51.34
C LEU A 17 -3.23 -0.23 50.13
N VAL A 18 -4.55 -0.12 50.30
CA VAL A 18 -5.52 -0.22 49.20
C VAL A 18 -5.38 0.97 48.27
N GLY A 19 -5.26 2.18 48.82
CA GLY A 19 -5.02 3.40 48.07
C GLY A 19 -3.72 3.33 47.26
N GLY A 20 -2.59 3.05 47.92
CA GLY A 20 -1.27 2.92 47.29
C GLY A 20 -1.18 1.78 46.27
N GLY A 21 -1.84 0.65 46.53
CA GLY A 21 -1.93 -0.47 45.58
C GLY A 21 -2.71 -0.10 44.31
N LEU A 22 -3.83 0.62 44.45
CA LEU A 22 -4.61 1.13 43.31
C LEU A 22 -3.84 2.18 42.50
N THR A 23 -3.09 3.07 43.14
CA THR A 23 -2.26 4.06 42.42
C THR A 23 -1.15 3.38 41.64
N LEU A 24 -0.47 2.39 42.22
CA LEU A 24 0.60 1.65 41.53
C LEU A 24 0.06 0.84 40.33
N LEU A 25 -1.13 0.25 40.46
CA LEU A 25 -1.83 -0.41 39.36
C LEU A 25 -2.22 0.57 38.25
N GLY A 26 -2.74 1.75 38.60
CA GLY A 26 -3.08 2.80 37.63
C GLY A 26 -1.87 3.35 36.88
N VAL A 27 -0.75 3.60 37.59
CA VAL A 27 0.49 4.12 37.01
C VAL A 27 1.19 3.11 36.10
N ALA A 28 1.08 1.80 36.40
CA ALA A 28 1.67 0.76 35.55
C ALA A 28 0.83 0.45 34.29
N LEU A 29 -0.50 0.49 34.41
CA LEU A 29 -1.40 0.13 33.30
C LEU A 29 -1.62 1.28 32.30
N GLY A 30 -1.57 2.53 32.76
CA GLY A 30 -1.76 3.71 31.92
C GLY A 30 -0.82 3.75 30.70
N PRO A 31 0.51 3.65 30.89
CA PRO A 31 1.47 3.66 29.78
C PRO A 31 1.29 2.52 28.79
N ALA A 32 0.97 1.31 29.29
CA ALA A 32 0.76 0.13 28.44
C ALA A 32 -0.50 0.27 27.55
N ILE A 33 -1.59 0.81 28.11
CA ILE A 33 -2.83 1.05 27.36
C ILE A 33 -2.62 2.14 26.31
N THR A 34 -1.96 3.24 26.68
CA THR A 34 -1.65 4.34 25.74
C THR A 34 -0.75 3.87 24.61
N GLN A 35 0.35 3.16 24.90
CA GLN A 35 1.22 2.59 23.87
C GLN A 35 0.48 1.62 22.95
N TRP A 36 -0.42 0.81 23.50
CA TRP A 36 -1.23 -0.11 22.69
C TRP A 36 -2.19 0.65 21.76
N LEU A 37 -2.90 1.67 22.25
CA LEU A 37 -3.77 2.53 21.44
C LEU A 37 -2.98 3.27 20.35
N GLU A 38 -1.85 3.89 20.70
CA GLU A 38 -0.96 4.57 19.76
C GLU A 38 -0.42 3.62 18.69
N SER A 39 -0.05 2.39 19.07
CA SER A 39 0.42 1.38 18.12
C SER A 39 -0.66 0.95 17.12
N ARG A 40 -1.94 0.98 17.53
CA ARG A 40 -3.07 0.68 16.65
C ARG A 40 -3.34 1.82 15.67
N THR A 41 -3.42 3.05 16.18
CA THR A 41 -3.66 4.23 15.34
C THR A 41 -2.52 4.44 14.34
N THR A 42 -1.26 4.25 14.74
CA THR A 42 -0.11 4.33 13.82
C THR A 42 -0.13 3.23 12.76
N ARG A 43 -0.54 2.00 13.11
CA ARG A 43 -0.68 0.92 12.11
C ARG A 43 -1.80 1.20 11.11
N GLU A 44 -2.94 1.70 11.56
CA GLU A 44 -4.06 2.08 10.69
C GLU A 44 -3.66 3.25 9.77
N ALA A 45 -3.08 4.31 10.33
CA ALA A 45 -2.58 5.44 9.55
C ALA A 45 -1.54 4.99 8.51
N LYS A 46 -0.62 4.09 8.90
CA LYS A 46 0.38 3.56 7.97
C LYS A 46 -0.25 2.75 6.85
N ARG A 47 -1.31 2.01 7.14
CA ARG A 47 -2.03 1.22 6.14
C ARG A 47 -2.75 2.13 5.14
N VAL A 48 -3.38 3.21 5.60
CA VAL A 48 -3.99 4.23 4.71
C VAL A 48 -2.93 4.86 3.80
N GLU A 49 -1.80 5.32 4.36
CA GLU A 49 -0.69 5.88 3.56
C GLU A 49 -0.21 4.89 2.47
N ARG A 50 -0.06 3.61 2.82
CA ARG A 50 0.37 2.58 1.87
C ARG A 50 -0.68 2.26 0.81
N PHE A 51 -1.95 2.47 1.12
CA PHE A 51 -3.02 2.32 0.14
C PHE A 51 -3.03 3.47 -0.88
N GLU A 52 -2.89 4.70 -0.41
CA GLU A 52 -2.76 5.88 -1.28
C GLU A 52 -1.54 5.72 -2.21
N GLU A 53 -0.40 5.27 -1.65
CA GLU A 53 0.80 4.96 -2.43
C GLU A 53 0.55 3.86 -3.47
N LEU A 54 -0.21 2.81 -3.15
CA LEU A 54 -0.54 1.76 -4.11
C LEU A 54 -1.36 2.32 -5.29
N LEU A 55 -2.35 3.17 -5.02
CA LEU A 55 -3.16 3.82 -6.06
C LEU A 55 -2.31 4.75 -6.93
N GLU A 56 -1.42 5.52 -6.32
CA GLU A 56 -0.49 6.38 -7.04
C GLU A 56 0.44 5.57 -7.96
N LEU A 57 0.95 4.43 -7.49
CA LEU A 57 1.82 3.58 -8.31
C LEU A 57 1.10 2.99 -9.52
N LEU A 58 -0.18 2.64 -9.39
CA LEU A 58 -0.99 2.18 -10.52
C LEU A 58 -1.23 3.28 -11.54
N GLN A 59 -1.48 4.52 -11.09
CA GLN A 59 -1.60 5.67 -11.98
C GLN A 59 -0.28 5.93 -12.74
N ARG A 60 0.84 5.92 -12.02
CA ARG A 60 2.18 6.13 -12.60
C ARG A 60 2.57 5.03 -13.58
N GLN A 61 2.00 3.82 -13.50
CA GLN A 61 2.31 2.73 -14.41
C GLN A 61 1.92 3.06 -15.87
N ASP A 62 0.76 3.67 -16.09
CA ASP A 62 0.34 4.09 -17.44
C ASP A 62 1.21 5.21 -17.99
N GLU A 63 1.55 6.18 -17.15
CA GLU A 63 2.47 7.27 -17.49
C GLU A 63 3.86 6.73 -17.87
N TRP A 64 4.34 5.74 -17.11
CA TRP A 64 5.60 5.07 -17.35
C TRP A 64 5.61 4.32 -18.69
N LEU A 65 4.58 3.54 -19.01
CA LEU A 65 4.48 2.85 -20.32
C LEU A 65 4.34 3.83 -21.49
N ASN A 66 3.64 4.94 -21.29
CA ASN A 66 3.52 5.98 -22.30
C ASN A 66 4.87 6.68 -22.54
N LEU A 67 5.66 6.91 -21.48
CA LEU A 67 7.02 7.43 -21.59
C LEU A 67 7.95 6.42 -22.26
N GLU A 68 7.89 5.16 -21.86
CA GLU A 68 8.66 4.08 -22.47
C GLU A 68 8.37 3.97 -23.98
N ARG A 69 7.09 4.07 -24.37
CA ARG A 69 6.69 4.12 -25.78
C ARG A 69 7.31 5.31 -26.50
N ARG A 70 7.18 6.52 -25.94
CA ARG A 70 7.77 7.74 -26.52
C ARG A 70 9.26 7.61 -26.78
N VAL A 71 10.01 7.13 -25.79
CA VAL A 71 11.46 6.95 -25.91
C VAL A 71 11.80 5.84 -26.90
N LYS A 72 11.26 4.64 -26.73
CA LYS A 72 11.68 3.47 -27.52
C LYS A 72 11.13 3.49 -28.94
N VAL A 73 9.82 3.77 -29.07
CA VAL A 73 9.08 3.68 -30.33
C VAL A 73 9.25 4.92 -31.18
N TYR A 74 9.28 6.11 -30.57
CA TYR A 74 9.37 7.38 -31.29
C TYR A 74 10.75 8.04 -31.23
N GLY A 75 11.67 7.53 -30.40
CA GLY A 75 13.04 8.04 -30.31
C GLY A 75 13.15 9.35 -29.55
N GLU A 76 12.15 9.70 -28.72
CA GLU A 76 12.22 10.88 -27.85
C GLU A 76 13.32 10.70 -26.79
N VAL A 77 13.96 11.81 -26.38
CA VAL A 77 15.03 11.79 -25.38
C VAL A 77 14.44 12.15 -24.02
N HIS A 78 14.13 11.12 -23.22
CA HIS A 78 13.71 11.27 -21.83
C HIS A 78 14.42 10.27 -20.93
N GLU A 79 14.66 10.65 -19.69
CA GLU A 79 15.05 9.71 -18.64
C GLU A 79 13.84 8.86 -18.25
N ILE A 80 13.99 7.54 -18.29
CA ILE A 80 12.93 6.59 -17.89
C ILE A 80 13.10 6.29 -16.40
N PRO A 81 12.14 6.65 -15.54
CA PRO A 81 12.23 6.34 -14.12
C PRO A 81 12.06 4.83 -13.87
N PRO A 82 12.37 4.35 -12.65
CA PRO A 82 12.13 2.95 -12.29
C PRO A 82 10.67 2.53 -12.47
N GLU A 83 10.44 1.27 -12.83
CA GLU A 83 9.11 0.73 -13.08
C GLU A 83 8.22 0.77 -11.81
N PRO A 84 7.06 1.44 -11.86
CA PRO A 84 6.16 1.57 -10.71
C PRO A 84 5.58 0.24 -10.21
N LEU A 85 5.27 -0.69 -11.12
CA LEU A 85 4.61 -1.96 -10.79
C LEU A 85 5.42 -2.82 -9.81
N SER A 86 6.75 -2.81 -9.93
CA SER A 86 7.65 -3.51 -8.99
C SER A 86 7.49 -3.01 -7.54
N LYS A 87 7.32 -1.70 -7.35
CA LYS A 87 7.04 -1.12 -6.02
C LYS A 87 5.62 -1.41 -5.56
N ALA A 88 4.64 -1.43 -6.48
CA ALA A 88 3.26 -1.80 -6.17
C ALA A 88 3.17 -3.22 -5.61
N TYR A 89 3.93 -4.17 -6.18
CA TYR A 89 4.05 -5.53 -5.64
C TYR A 89 4.57 -5.56 -4.21
N ALA A 90 5.62 -4.80 -3.91
CA ALA A 90 6.19 -4.75 -2.57
C ALA A 90 5.17 -4.22 -1.54
N VAL A 91 4.46 -3.14 -1.89
CA VAL A 91 3.40 -2.57 -1.05
C VAL A 91 2.26 -3.57 -0.85
N ALA A 92 1.76 -4.17 -1.93
CA ALA A 92 0.69 -5.15 -1.86
C ALA A 92 1.10 -6.39 -1.05
N ALA A 93 2.31 -6.92 -1.23
CA ALA A 93 2.78 -8.09 -0.49
C ALA A 93 2.81 -7.85 1.03
N LEU A 94 3.15 -6.64 1.47
CA LEU A 94 3.26 -6.30 2.89
C LEU A 94 1.93 -5.89 3.53
N TYR A 95 1.09 -5.13 2.82
CA TYR A 95 -0.09 -4.49 3.41
C TYR A 95 -1.43 -4.98 2.84
N PHE A 96 -1.44 -5.47 1.60
CA PHE A 96 -2.65 -5.81 0.85
C PHE A 96 -2.48 -7.07 -0.02
N PRO A 97 -2.13 -8.23 0.59
CA PRO A 97 -1.79 -9.44 -0.16
C PRO A 97 -2.93 -9.95 -1.04
N GLN A 98 -4.17 -9.57 -0.73
CA GLN A 98 -5.35 -9.90 -1.54
C GLN A 98 -5.32 -9.34 -2.97
N PHE A 99 -4.52 -8.29 -3.24
CA PHE A 99 -4.40 -7.69 -4.58
C PHE A 99 -3.27 -8.29 -5.42
N LEU A 100 -2.46 -9.19 -4.86
CA LEU A 100 -1.36 -9.82 -5.62
C LEU A 100 -1.83 -10.55 -6.89
N PRO A 101 -2.96 -11.27 -6.92
CA PRO A 101 -3.46 -11.86 -8.15
C PRO A 101 -3.78 -10.82 -9.23
N ASP A 102 -4.38 -9.69 -8.84
CA ASP A 102 -4.71 -8.60 -9.76
C ASP A 102 -3.46 -7.95 -10.35
N LEU A 103 -2.44 -7.71 -9.51
CA LEU A 103 -1.16 -7.18 -9.97
C LEU A 103 -0.42 -8.14 -10.91
N ARG A 104 -0.56 -9.46 -10.73
CA ARG A 104 -0.02 -10.48 -11.67
C ARG A 104 -0.70 -10.45 -13.01
N GLN A 105 -2.02 -10.27 -13.02
CA GLN A 105 -2.74 -10.12 -14.27
C GLN A 105 -2.32 -8.84 -15.00
N LEU A 106 -2.17 -7.73 -14.26
CA LEU A 106 -1.68 -6.47 -14.82
C LEU A 106 -0.25 -6.59 -15.37
N ASP A 107 0.66 -7.25 -14.65
CA ASP A 107 2.03 -7.52 -15.11
C ASP A 107 2.02 -8.35 -16.41
N ALA A 108 1.18 -9.37 -16.52
CA ALA A 108 1.06 -10.17 -17.74
C ALA A 108 0.67 -9.32 -18.96
N GLU A 109 -0.32 -8.42 -18.83
CA GLU A 109 -0.69 -7.51 -19.92
C GLU A 109 0.36 -6.42 -20.18
N THR A 110 1.01 -5.92 -19.12
CA THR A 110 2.14 -4.97 -19.22
C THR A 110 3.28 -5.56 -20.05
N ARG A 111 3.65 -6.81 -19.82
CA ARG A 111 4.70 -7.50 -20.58
C ARG A 111 4.36 -7.66 -22.07
N LYS A 112 3.09 -7.93 -22.39
CA LYS A 112 2.63 -7.98 -23.80
C LYS A 112 2.78 -6.62 -24.46
N TYR A 113 2.43 -5.54 -23.74
CA TYR A 113 2.62 -4.18 -24.22
C TYR A 113 4.11 -3.86 -24.42
N SER A 114 4.98 -4.17 -23.46
CA SER A 114 6.44 -3.94 -23.58
C SER A 114 7.09 -4.77 -24.70
N LEU A 115 6.57 -5.98 -24.98
CA LEU A 115 6.99 -6.78 -26.12
C LEU A 115 6.62 -6.08 -27.44
N TRP A 116 5.39 -5.59 -27.56
CA TRP A 116 4.99 -4.78 -28.71
C TRP A 116 5.86 -3.52 -28.87
N THR A 117 6.14 -2.80 -27.77
CA THR A 117 7.02 -1.62 -27.75
C THR A 117 8.40 -1.96 -28.31
N SER A 118 8.94 -3.14 -27.96
CA SER A 118 10.23 -3.62 -28.47
C SER A 118 10.18 -3.89 -29.98
N HIS A 119 9.11 -4.53 -30.48
CA HIS A 119 8.92 -4.75 -31.91
C HIS A 119 8.74 -3.44 -32.70
N ALA A 120 7.97 -2.50 -32.15
CA ALA A 120 7.75 -1.19 -32.76
C ALA A 120 9.05 -0.36 -32.82
N ALA A 121 9.88 -0.43 -31.77
CA ALA A 121 11.23 0.15 -31.79
C ALA A 121 12.11 -0.49 -32.89
N GLY A 122 12.03 -1.81 -33.07
CA GLY A 122 12.69 -2.51 -34.17
C GLY A 122 12.27 -1.98 -35.55
N ARG A 123 10.96 -1.85 -35.80
CA ARG A 123 10.42 -1.26 -37.04
C ARG A 123 10.94 0.16 -37.29
N ARG A 124 11.04 0.99 -36.24
CA ARG A 124 11.65 2.33 -36.36
C ARG A 124 13.10 2.24 -36.82
N LEU A 125 13.92 1.37 -36.22
CA LEU A 125 15.33 1.20 -36.58
C LEU A 125 15.51 0.68 -38.01
N GLU A 126 14.54 -0.10 -38.51
CA GLU A 126 14.48 -0.56 -39.90
C GLU A 126 13.94 0.49 -40.89
N GLY A 127 13.53 1.68 -40.42
CA GLY A 127 12.96 2.74 -41.25
C GLY A 127 11.48 2.53 -41.64
N LYS A 128 10.81 1.52 -41.07
CA LYS A 128 9.40 1.19 -41.34
C LYS A 128 8.43 2.06 -40.53
N ILE A 129 8.53 3.39 -40.69
CA ILE A 129 7.82 4.36 -39.86
C ILE A 129 6.29 4.22 -39.97
N THR A 130 5.78 3.89 -41.15
CA THR A 130 4.33 3.73 -41.42
C THR A 130 3.72 2.53 -40.69
N GLU A 131 4.53 1.54 -40.32
CA GLU A 131 4.10 0.29 -39.67
C GLU A 131 4.33 0.34 -38.14
N ILE A 132 4.88 1.42 -37.60
CA ILE A 132 5.26 1.51 -36.18
C ILE A 132 4.08 1.20 -35.25
N ASN A 133 2.88 1.65 -35.61
CA ASN A 133 1.67 1.46 -34.79
C ASN A 133 0.93 0.13 -35.02
N ASP A 134 1.45 -0.73 -35.91
CA ASP A 134 0.80 -2.01 -36.20
C ASP A 134 0.68 -2.87 -34.95
N GLY A 135 -0.53 -3.38 -34.71
CA GLY A 135 -0.87 -4.19 -33.55
C GLY A 135 -1.02 -3.43 -32.22
N TRP A 136 -0.85 -2.10 -32.18
CA TRP A 136 -0.93 -1.34 -30.92
C TRP A 136 -2.27 -1.51 -30.20
N GLY A 137 -3.39 -1.38 -30.92
CA GLY A 137 -4.72 -1.51 -30.33
C GLY A 137 -4.97 -2.89 -29.70
N ALA A 138 -4.35 -3.95 -30.24
CA ALA A 138 -4.49 -5.32 -29.75
C ALA A 138 -3.77 -5.54 -28.40
N VAL A 139 -2.76 -4.74 -28.08
CA VAL A 139 -2.04 -4.83 -26.80
C VAL A 139 -2.45 -3.75 -25.81
N TYR A 140 -2.77 -2.53 -26.28
CA TYR A 140 -3.15 -1.43 -25.39
C TYR A 140 -4.53 -1.63 -24.77
N GLY A 141 -5.52 -2.08 -25.56
CA GLY A 141 -6.88 -2.28 -25.08
C GLY A 141 -6.96 -3.24 -23.88
N PRO A 142 -6.42 -4.47 -23.98
CA PRO A 142 -6.38 -5.42 -22.86
C PRO A 142 -5.63 -4.90 -21.63
N TYR A 143 -4.50 -4.21 -21.83
CA TYR A 143 -3.75 -3.57 -20.76
C TYR A 143 -4.58 -2.50 -20.05
N ALA A 144 -5.14 -1.53 -20.79
CA ALA A 144 -5.90 -0.42 -20.23
C ALA A 144 -7.15 -0.90 -19.49
N LYS A 145 -7.83 -1.91 -20.05
CA LYS A 145 -8.95 -2.59 -19.39
C LYS A 145 -8.52 -3.22 -18.06
N THR A 146 -7.44 -4.00 -18.07
CA THR A 146 -6.94 -4.69 -16.87
C THR A 146 -6.51 -3.69 -15.80
N LEU A 147 -5.81 -2.61 -16.17
CA LEU A 147 -5.45 -1.55 -15.24
C LEU A 147 -6.69 -0.90 -14.60
N GLY A 148 -7.71 -0.61 -15.41
CA GLY A 148 -8.98 -0.08 -14.93
C GLY A 148 -9.67 -1.01 -13.94
N GLU A 149 -9.75 -2.31 -14.26
CA GLU A 149 -10.36 -3.33 -13.39
C GLU A 149 -9.60 -3.49 -12.06
N VAL A 150 -8.27 -3.52 -12.10
CA VAL A 150 -7.41 -3.62 -10.91
C VAL A 150 -7.61 -2.40 -10.01
N ARG A 151 -7.56 -1.19 -10.60
CA ARG A 151 -7.76 0.06 -9.87
C ARG A 151 -9.15 0.14 -9.25
N GLU A 152 -10.18 -0.21 -10.00
CA GLU A 152 -11.55 -0.21 -9.51
C GLU A 152 -11.71 -1.20 -8.34
N ARG A 153 -11.16 -2.41 -8.45
CA ARG A 153 -11.21 -3.41 -7.37
C ARG A 153 -10.53 -2.92 -6.09
N ILE A 154 -9.40 -2.24 -6.21
CA ILE A 154 -8.68 -1.64 -5.08
C ILE A 154 -9.51 -0.52 -4.45
N ILE A 155 -10.13 0.35 -5.26
CA ILE A 155 -11.02 1.41 -4.77
C ILE A 155 -12.25 0.82 -4.05
N GLN A 156 -12.91 -0.18 -4.65
CA GLN A 156 -14.07 -0.86 -4.06
C GLN A 156 -13.74 -1.52 -2.73
N TYR A 157 -12.51 -2.02 -2.55
CA TYR A 157 -12.07 -2.53 -1.27
C TYR A 157 -12.06 -1.44 -0.18
N ALA A 158 -11.66 -0.20 -0.48
CA ALA A 158 -11.74 0.91 0.48
C ALA A 158 -13.19 1.35 0.72
N VAL A 159 -14.00 1.46 -0.34
CA VAL A 159 -15.43 1.85 -0.25
C VAL A 159 -16.23 0.87 0.60
N SER A 160 -16.06 -0.44 0.38
CA SER A 160 -16.78 -1.49 1.14
C SER A 160 -16.46 -1.52 2.64
N ARG A 161 -15.40 -0.82 3.06
CA ARG A 161 -14.97 -0.72 4.46
C ARG A 161 -15.14 0.68 5.05
N GLU A 162 -15.94 1.53 4.41
CA GLU A 162 -16.13 2.94 4.83
C GLU A 162 -14.81 3.70 4.96
N GLY A 163 -13.84 3.39 4.09
CA GLY A 163 -12.50 4.00 4.13
C GLY A 163 -11.54 3.38 5.15
N LYS A 164 -11.94 2.33 5.89
CA LYS A 164 -11.04 1.56 6.76
C LYS A 164 -10.22 0.57 5.94
N VAL A 165 -9.10 1.03 5.41
CA VAL A 165 -8.30 0.26 4.46
C VAL A 165 -7.44 -0.79 5.14
#